data_AF-A0A9D5TS45-F1
#
_entry.id   AF-A0A9D5TS45-F1
#
_cell.length_a   1.000
_cell.length_b   1.000
_cell.length_c   1.000
_cell.angle_alpha   90.00
_cell.angle_beta   90.00
_cell.angle_gamma   90.00
#
_symmetry.space_group_name_H-M   'P 1'
#
loop_
_entity.id
_entity.type
_entity.pdbx_description
1 polymer ?
#
loop_
_entity_poly.entity_id
_entity_poly.type
_entity_poly.pdbx_seq_one_letter_code
_entity_poly.pdbx_strand_id
1 'polypeptide(L)'
;MKSNFEFVEPLDSKAFTKLLAVENRVKIDPFGIGNSLRHILEYLCGLMVLKYDLKDEMIAECGGKMPNLNDQFRLLRDKHGFIARMQQKTGNEALRPLPGFKVSLTYRNRENKIVSRFAEPEKWTEKQVAHYEWADNFLRQIGNDFSHEENPFLEPVFDKTYENVIYALQCLQKYLRFYFNVSKEDVPFFNEDKMPIGDYEITGVCIPADRERTSCEKEYTANRYEDYRIESVGCSVIRQYPRTDSKAVFLRRAPDVYLAGDNCGSLLNKVTILSEGGHKEKPFYLVAYDFRTKASLLNTEFLTSLSFEDRLKLCLSYAETMACFHNNSSPIYHRVFSADCAYYADERNKNRGISTAIIKFEYAKIADGRTETVIGNQPANLFGKNDDKR
;
A
#
# COMPACT_ATOMS: atom_id res chain seq x y z
N MET A 1 13.55 -5.37 3.45
CA MET A 1 12.49 -6.32 3.85
C MET A 1 11.46 -6.19 2.77
N LYS A 2 11.35 -7.21 1.91
CA LYS A 2 10.59 -7.09 0.66
C LYS A 2 9.07 -7.11 0.86
N SER A 3 8.63 -7.72 1.96
CA SER A 3 7.24 -8.04 2.23
C SER A 3 7.04 -8.36 3.72
N ASN A 4 5.83 -8.20 4.26
CA ASN A 4 5.52 -8.67 5.62
C ASN A 4 5.54 -10.20 5.73
N PHE A 5 5.58 -10.91 4.61
CA PHE A 5 5.61 -12.37 4.52
C PHE A 5 6.97 -12.92 4.07
N GLU A 6 8.02 -12.11 4.02
CA GLU A 6 9.37 -12.52 3.57
C GLU A 6 9.91 -13.74 4.35
N PHE A 7 9.55 -13.89 5.63
CA PHE A 7 9.92 -15.04 6.45
C PHE A 7 9.39 -16.39 5.93
N VAL A 8 8.37 -16.39 5.07
CA VAL A 8 7.80 -17.58 4.45
C VAL A 8 8.68 -18.08 3.30
N GLU A 9 9.45 -17.20 2.64
CA GLU A 9 10.25 -17.53 1.45
C GLU A 9 11.18 -18.75 1.64
N PRO A 10 12.02 -18.83 2.70
CA PRO A 10 12.89 -19.99 2.89
C PRO A 10 12.14 -21.27 3.32
N LEU A 11 10.88 -21.15 3.75
CA LEU A 11 10.08 -22.26 4.27
C LEU A 11 9.15 -22.84 3.19
N ASP A 12 8.58 -21.97 2.36
CA ASP A 12 7.76 -22.30 1.22
C ASP A 12 7.75 -21.13 0.21
N SER A 13 8.63 -21.22 -0.78
CA SER A 13 8.78 -20.19 -1.83
C SER A 13 7.53 -20.02 -2.70
N LYS A 14 6.70 -21.07 -2.83
CA LYS A 14 5.45 -21.02 -3.60
C LYS A 14 4.36 -20.30 -2.82
N ALA A 15 4.24 -20.53 -1.51
CA ALA A 15 3.38 -19.73 -0.63
C ALA A 15 3.80 -18.27 -0.65
N PHE A 16 5.10 -18.00 -0.49
CA PHE A 16 5.64 -16.65 -0.49
C PHE A 16 5.33 -15.90 -1.79
N THR A 17 5.55 -16.52 -2.96
CA THR A 17 5.24 -15.89 -4.26
C THR A 17 3.77 -15.47 -4.36
N LYS A 18 2.85 -16.30 -3.85
CA LYS A 18 1.41 -15.98 -3.83
C LYS A 18 1.09 -14.85 -2.85
N LEU A 19 1.68 -14.89 -1.65
CA LEU A 19 1.51 -13.86 -0.61
C LEU A 19 2.03 -12.50 -1.07
N LEU A 20 3.21 -12.47 -1.70
CA LEU A 20 3.80 -11.27 -2.27
C LEU A 20 2.89 -10.68 -3.35
N ALA A 21 2.36 -11.51 -4.26
CA ALA A 21 1.42 -11.06 -5.28
C ALA A 21 0.14 -10.44 -4.70
N VAL A 22 -0.32 -10.90 -3.53
CA VAL A 22 -1.43 -10.28 -2.80
C VAL A 22 -1.02 -8.93 -2.22
N GLU A 23 0.09 -8.87 -1.46
CA GLU A 23 0.55 -7.63 -0.84
C GLU A 23 0.76 -6.51 -1.85
N ASN A 24 1.42 -6.80 -2.97
CA ASN A 24 1.69 -5.84 -4.05
C ASN A 24 0.40 -5.20 -4.57
N ARG A 25 -0.71 -5.95 -4.59
CA ARG A 25 -1.96 -5.46 -5.14
C ARG A 25 -2.81 -4.70 -4.13
N VAL A 26 -2.65 -4.92 -2.83
CA VAL A 26 -3.57 -4.36 -1.81
C VAL A 26 -3.66 -2.83 -1.87
N LYS A 27 -2.52 -2.14 -2.01
CA LYS A 27 -2.50 -0.68 -2.13
C LYS A 27 -2.87 -0.17 -3.53
N ILE A 28 -3.03 -1.04 -4.53
CA ILE A 28 -3.43 -0.69 -5.91
C ILE A 28 -4.93 -0.96 -6.11
N ASP A 29 -5.31 -2.21 -5.88
CA ASP A 29 -6.61 -2.84 -6.09
C ASP A 29 -6.89 -3.80 -4.92
N PRO A 30 -7.39 -3.29 -3.78
CA PRO A 30 -7.67 -4.10 -2.59
C PRO A 30 -8.82 -5.09 -2.76
N PHE A 31 -9.63 -4.99 -3.82
CA PHE A 31 -10.83 -5.82 -4.00
C PHE A 31 -10.60 -6.95 -5.01
N GLY A 32 -9.73 -6.75 -5.99
CA GLY A 32 -9.30 -7.81 -6.91
C GLY A 32 -8.38 -8.88 -6.29
N ILE A 33 -8.04 -8.79 -5.00
CA ILE A 33 -7.20 -9.79 -4.31
C ILE A 33 -7.98 -10.97 -3.72
N GLY A 34 -9.33 -10.91 -3.68
CA GLY A 34 -10.15 -11.92 -3.00
C GLY A 34 -9.84 -13.36 -3.41
N ASN A 35 -9.79 -13.60 -4.72
CA ASN A 35 -9.45 -14.92 -5.27
C ASN A 35 -8.04 -15.37 -4.88
N SER A 36 -7.08 -14.44 -4.89
CA SER A 36 -5.69 -14.73 -4.52
C SER A 36 -5.55 -15.06 -3.04
N LEU A 37 -6.23 -14.32 -2.15
CA LEU A 37 -6.32 -14.64 -0.72
C LEU A 37 -6.91 -16.03 -0.51
N ARG A 38 -8.02 -16.34 -1.18
CA ARG A 38 -8.66 -17.67 -1.11
C ARG A 38 -7.71 -18.78 -1.56
N HIS A 39 -7.05 -18.63 -2.71
CA HIS A 39 -6.11 -19.63 -3.21
C HIS A 39 -4.91 -19.87 -2.29
N ILE A 40 -4.48 -18.85 -1.53
CA ILE A 40 -3.42 -19.02 -0.52
C ILE A 40 -3.93 -19.85 0.65
N LEU A 41 -5.15 -19.58 1.14
CA LEU A 41 -5.75 -20.39 2.20
C LEU A 41 -5.93 -21.84 1.77
N GLU A 42 -6.41 -22.07 0.54
CA GLU A 42 -6.55 -23.41 -0.05
C GLU A 42 -5.20 -24.14 -0.10
N TYR A 43 -4.15 -23.44 -0.52
CA TYR A 43 -2.80 -23.99 -0.57
C TYR A 43 -2.28 -24.36 0.82
N LEU A 44 -2.40 -23.46 1.81
CA LEU A 44 -1.99 -23.72 3.19
C LEU A 44 -2.79 -24.85 3.83
N CYS A 45 -4.09 -24.95 3.52
CA CYS A 45 -4.93 -26.07 3.94
C CYS A 45 -4.42 -27.40 3.39
N GLY A 46 -4.13 -27.46 2.09
CA GLY A 46 -3.53 -28.64 1.48
C GLY A 46 -2.22 -29.07 2.13
N LEU A 47 -1.34 -28.11 2.45
CA LEU A 47 -0.10 -28.40 3.17
C LEU A 47 -0.33 -28.96 4.58
N MET A 48 -1.32 -28.45 5.30
CA MET A 48 -1.69 -29.01 6.61
C MET A 48 -2.20 -30.44 6.51
N VAL A 49 -3.09 -30.70 5.57
CA VAL A 49 -3.65 -32.05 5.34
C VAL A 49 -2.52 -33.05 5.07
N LEU A 50 -1.53 -32.65 4.26
CA LEU A 50 -0.36 -33.49 3.97
C LEU A 50 0.55 -33.64 5.20
N LYS A 51 0.87 -32.55 5.90
CA LYS A 51 1.77 -32.55 7.06
C LYS A 51 1.28 -33.42 8.21
N TYR A 52 -0.04 -33.49 8.40
CA TYR A 52 -0.67 -34.26 9.47
C TYR A 52 -1.22 -35.62 9.01
N ASP A 53 -0.99 -36.01 7.74
CA ASP A 53 -1.47 -37.26 7.15
C ASP A 53 -2.99 -37.49 7.28
N LEU A 54 -3.76 -36.44 7.02
CA LEU A 54 -5.20 -36.41 7.31
C LEU A 54 -6.07 -36.78 6.11
N LYS A 55 -5.46 -37.08 4.98
CA LYS A 55 -6.18 -37.22 3.71
C LYS A 55 -7.20 -38.35 3.76
N ASP A 56 -6.78 -39.54 4.20
CA ASP A 56 -7.64 -40.73 4.22
C ASP A 56 -8.71 -40.63 5.30
N GLU A 57 -8.37 -40.03 6.45
CA GLU A 57 -9.32 -39.73 7.52
C GLU A 57 -10.41 -38.76 7.06
N MET A 58 -10.03 -37.68 6.38
CA MET A 58 -10.96 -36.70 5.82
C MET A 58 -11.89 -37.32 4.75
N ILE A 59 -11.35 -38.18 3.88
CA ILE A 59 -12.12 -38.88 2.84
C ILE A 59 -13.13 -39.84 3.47
N ALA A 60 -12.71 -40.59 4.50
CA ALA A 60 -13.59 -41.52 5.20
C ALA A 60 -14.79 -40.80 5.84
N GLU A 61 -14.58 -39.63 6.44
CA GLU A 61 -15.65 -38.85 7.07
C GLU A 61 -16.59 -38.16 6.10
N CYS A 62 -16.10 -37.82 4.90
CA CYS A 62 -16.90 -37.16 3.88
C CYS A 62 -17.50 -38.14 2.87
N GLY A 63 -17.75 -39.39 3.30
CA GLY A 63 -18.45 -40.41 2.52
C GLY A 63 -17.66 -40.90 1.31
N GLY A 64 -16.34 -41.04 1.44
CA GLY A 64 -15.46 -41.57 0.40
C GLY A 64 -15.04 -40.55 -0.66
N LYS A 65 -15.27 -39.25 -0.42
CA LYS A 65 -14.83 -38.17 -1.30
C LYS A 65 -13.98 -37.16 -0.52
N MET A 66 -13.04 -36.52 -1.21
CA MET A 66 -12.28 -35.43 -0.60
C MET A 66 -13.25 -34.28 -0.25
N PRO A 67 -13.25 -33.80 1.01
CA PRO A 67 -14.10 -32.68 1.41
C PRO A 67 -13.79 -31.43 0.60
N ASN A 68 -14.79 -30.56 0.43
CA ASN A 68 -14.54 -29.20 -0.03
C ASN A 68 -13.71 -28.43 1.01
N LEU A 69 -13.19 -27.26 0.63
CA LEU A 69 -12.31 -26.48 1.50
C LEU A 69 -12.95 -26.13 2.86
N ASN A 70 -14.26 -25.85 2.90
CA ASN A 70 -14.95 -25.52 4.15
C ASN A 70 -14.94 -26.71 5.11
N ASP A 71 -15.21 -27.90 4.58
CA ASP A 71 -15.18 -29.13 5.36
C ASP A 71 -13.75 -29.48 5.78
N GLN A 72 -12.74 -29.23 4.93
CA GLN A 72 -11.32 -29.44 5.30
C GLN A 72 -10.90 -28.55 6.48
N PHE A 73 -11.20 -27.25 6.44
CA PHE A 73 -10.92 -26.34 7.56
C PHE A 73 -11.68 -26.72 8.83
N ARG A 74 -12.97 -27.07 8.71
CA ARG A 74 -13.79 -27.55 9.83
C ARG A 74 -13.15 -28.77 10.49
N LEU A 75 -12.73 -29.75 9.71
CA LEU A 75 -12.14 -30.98 10.23
C LEU A 75 -10.76 -30.76 10.88
N LEU A 76 -9.90 -29.94 10.26
CA LEU A 76 -8.63 -29.51 10.85
C LEU A 76 -8.82 -28.84 12.21
N ARG A 77 -9.87 -28.03 12.34
CA ARG A 77 -10.30 -27.41 13.59
C ARG A 77 -10.78 -28.45 14.61
N ASP A 78 -11.82 -29.19 14.25
CA ASP A 78 -12.67 -29.91 15.20
C ASP A 78 -11.99 -31.18 15.71
N LYS A 79 -11.27 -31.90 14.82
CA LYS A 79 -10.68 -33.19 15.17
C LYS A 79 -9.26 -33.11 15.69
N HIS A 80 -8.44 -32.28 15.06
CA HIS A 80 -7.02 -32.28 15.37
C HIS A 80 -6.70 -31.29 16.48
N GLY A 81 -7.68 -30.58 17.02
CA GLY A 81 -7.45 -29.56 18.05
C GLY A 81 -6.38 -28.57 17.59
N PHE A 82 -6.29 -28.29 16.28
CA PHE A 82 -5.27 -27.40 15.73
C PHE A 82 -5.32 -26.05 16.45
N ILE A 83 -6.52 -25.54 16.73
CA ILE A 83 -6.70 -24.36 17.57
C ILE A 83 -6.39 -24.59 19.04
N ALA A 84 -6.79 -25.70 19.64
CA ALA A 84 -6.41 -25.97 21.03
C ALA A 84 -4.87 -25.96 21.17
N ARG A 85 -4.15 -26.52 20.19
CA ARG A 85 -2.68 -26.50 20.11
C ARG A 85 -2.11 -25.10 19.83
N MET A 86 -2.78 -24.29 19.01
CA MET A 86 -2.43 -22.87 18.82
C MET A 86 -2.61 -22.05 20.11
N GLN A 87 -3.77 -22.17 20.74
CA GLN A 87 -4.18 -21.48 21.96
C GLN A 87 -3.24 -21.84 23.11
N GLN A 88 -2.94 -23.12 23.27
CA GLN A 88 -2.06 -23.63 24.32
C GLN A 88 -0.61 -23.13 24.15
N LYS A 89 -0.10 -23.04 22.93
CA LYS A 89 1.25 -22.52 22.65
C LYS A 89 1.37 -21.00 22.77
N THR A 90 0.27 -20.26 22.57
CA THR A 90 0.33 -18.79 22.42
C THR A 90 -0.41 -18.03 23.53
N GLY A 91 -1.00 -18.73 24.51
CA GLY A 91 -1.76 -18.09 25.58
C GLY A 91 -2.92 -17.24 25.08
N ASN A 92 -3.58 -17.68 23.99
CA ASN A 92 -4.57 -16.91 23.21
C ASN A 92 -4.05 -15.64 22.52
N GLU A 93 -2.76 -15.28 22.64
CA GLU A 93 -2.22 -14.11 21.93
C GLU A 93 -2.29 -14.26 20.42
N ALA A 94 -2.19 -15.48 19.87
CA ALA A 94 -2.33 -15.74 18.42
C ALA A 94 -3.74 -15.43 17.91
N LEU A 95 -4.75 -15.41 18.78
CA LEU A 95 -6.16 -15.24 18.42
C LEU A 95 -6.73 -13.86 18.75
N ARG A 96 -6.06 -13.09 19.61
CA ARG A 96 -6.56 -11.75 19.94
C ARG A 96 -6.41 -10.79 18.75
N PRO A 97 -7.46 -10.01 18.44
CA PRO A 97 -7.32 -8.92 17.50
C PRO A 97 -6.24 -7.92 17.94
N LEU A 98 -5.61 -7.25 16.97
CA LEU A 98 -4.62 -6.23 17.26
C LEU A 98 -5.30 -4.99 17.88
N PRO A 99 -4.72 -4.40 18.95
CA PRO A 99 -5.30 -3.23 19.61
C PRO A 99 -5.48 -2.04 18.65
N GLY A 100 -6.56 -1.29 18.82
CA GLY A 100 -6.85 -0.06 18.06
C GLY A 100 -7.38 -0.25 16.64
N PHE A 101 -7.62 -1.49 16.20
CA PHE A 101 -8.18 -1.76 14.87
C PHE A 101 -9.70 -1.61 14.83
N LYS A 102 -10.24 -1.10 13.72
CA LYS A 102 -11.70 -1.01 13.48
C LYS A 102 -12.07 -1.81 12.24
N VAL A 103 -12.92 -2.82 12.43
CA VAL A 103 -13.48 -3.64 11.35
C VAL A 103 -14.85 -3.07 10.99
N SER A 104 -15.11 -2.87 9.70
CA SER A 104 -16.41 -2.40 9.24
C SER A 104 -17.31 -3.59 8.91
N LEU A 105 -18.49 -3.62 9.51
CA LEU A 105 -19.48 -4.70 9.42
C LEU A 105 -20.83 -4.13 8.99
N THR A 106 -21.49 -4.77 8.03
CA THR A 106 -22.88 -4.49 7.67
C THR A 106 -23.79 -5.66 8.08
N TYR A 107 -24.85 -5.33 8.81
CA TYR A 107 -25.82 -6.31 9.33
C TYR A 107 -27.23 -5.71 9.47
N ARG A 108 -28.26 -6.56 9.50
CA ARG A 108 -29.61 -6.14 9.89
C ARG A 108 -29.76 -5.99 11.40
N ASN A 109 -30.15 -4.81 11.85
CA ASN A 109 -30.47 -4.58 13.25
C ASN A 109 -31.82 -5.24 13.64
N ARG A 110 -32.22 -5.11 14.91
CA ARG A 110 -33.49 -5.67 15.42
C ARG A 110 -34.74 -5.12 14.71
N GLU A 111 -34.62 -4.00 14.02
CA GLU A 111 -35.69 -3.37 13.23
C GLU A 111 -35.63 -3.76 11.75
N ASN A 112 -34.82 -4.77 11.39
CA ASN A 112 -34.60 -5.21 10.01
C ASN A 112 -34.00 -4.13 9.08
N LYS A 113 -33.39 -3.08 9.65
CA LYS A 113 -32.66 -2.05 8.89
C LYS A 113 -31.21 -2.48 8.70
N ILE A 114 -30.69 -2.27 7.50
CA ILE A 114 -29.26 -2.44 7.20
C ILE A 114 -28.51 -1.33 7.91
N VAL A 115 -27.56 -1.71 8.78
CA VAL A 115 -26.72 -0.78 9.52
C VAL A 115 -25.26 -1.20 9.35
N SER A 116 -24.41 -0.22 9.06
CA SER A 116 -22.95 -0.40 9.07
C SER A 116 -22.39 0.09 10.40
N ARG A 117 -21.53 -0.70 11.03
CA ARG A 117 -20.89 -0.35 12.30
C ARG A 117 -19.41 -0.67 12.26
N PHE A 118 -18.60 0.26 12.73
CA PHE A 118 -17.22 -0.04 13.12
C PHE A 118 -17.22 -0.82 14.43
N ALA A 119 -16.79 -2.06 14.33
CA ALA A 119 -16.47 -2.90 15.46
C ALA A 119 -15.01 -2.70 15.85
N GLU A 120 -14.74 -2.51 17.13
CA GLU A 120 -13.38 -2.59 17.68
C GLU A 120 -13.20 -4.02 18.19
N PRO A 121 -12.43 -4.87 17.48
CA PRO A 121 -12.38 -6.29 17.81
C PRO A 121 -11.83 -6.58 19.22
N GLU A 122 -11.04 -5.67 19.78
CA GLU A 122 -10.57 -5.70 21.18
C GLU A 122 -11.70 -5.63 22.22
N LYS A 123 -12.89 -5.13 21.82
CA LYS A 123 -14.10 -5.05 22.65
C LYS A 123 -15.08 -6.18 22.39
N TRP A 124 -14.72 -7.15 21.56
CA TRP A 124 -15.58 -8.30 21.28
C TRP A 124 -15.67 -9.21 22.50
N THR A 125 -16.88 -9.69 22.78
CA THR A 125 -17.12 -10.73 23.78
C THR A 125 -16.48 -12.04 23.34
N GLU A 126 -16.10 -12.94 24.26
CA GLU A 126 -15.53 -14.26 23.93
C GLU A 126 -16.37 -15.05 22.90
N LYS A 127 -17.70 -14.88 22.90
CA LYS A 127 -18.59 -15.50 21.92
C LYS A 127 -18.50 -14.86 20.52
N GLN A 128 -18.30 -13.55 20.43
CA GLN A 128 -18.06 -12.84 19.17
C GLN A 128 -16.65 -13.12 18.66
N VAL A 129 -15.66 -13.15 19.56
CA VAL A 129 -14.31 -13.60 19.27
C VAL A 129 -14.42 -15.03 18.72
N ALA A 130 -15.07 -15.99 19.40
CA ALA A 130 -15.33 -17.36 18.90
C ALA A 130 -16.05 -17.48 17.53
N HIS A 131 -17.01 -16.61 17.24
CA HIS A 131 -17.75 -16.62 15.97
C HIS A 131 -16.89 -16.14 14.78
N TYR A 132 -16.01 -15.16 15.03
CA TYR A 132 -15.07 -14.60 14.06
C TYR A 132 -13.62 -15.12 14.24
N GLU A 133 -13.39 -16.04 15.18
CA GLU A 133 -12.08 -16.43 15.78
C GLU A 133 -11.17 -17.20 14.86
N TRP A 134 -11.72 -17.59 13.75
CA TRP A 134 -11.02 -18.31 12.74
C TRP A 134 -10.47 -17.23 11.84
N ALA A 135 -9.19 -16.90 11.98
CA ALA A 135 -8.46 -16.12 10.98
C ALA A 135 -8.80 -16.67 9.59
N ASP A 136 -8.96 -17.99 9.45
CA ASP A 136 -9.53 -18.69 8.30
C ASP A 136 -11.01 -18.40 8.02
N ASN A 137 -11.97 -18.32 8.97
CA ASN A 137 -13.33 -17.87 8.64
C ASN A 137 -13.36 -16.41 8.20
N PHE A 138 -12.61 -15.54 8.86
CA PHE A 138 -12.48 -14.14 8.48
C PHE A 138 -11.82 -13.99 7.10
N LEU A 139 -10.68 -14.66 6.89
CA LEU A 139 -9.95 -14.68 5.62
C LEU A 139 -10.75 -15.35 4.51
N ARG A 140 -11.57 -16.36 4.82
CA ARG A 140 -12.46 -17.05 3.89
C ARG A 140 -13.69 -16.24 3.57
N GLN A 141 -14.30 -15.57 4.55
CA GLN A 141 -15.41 -14.64 4.31
C GLN A 141 -14.91 -13.49 3.46
N ILE A 142 -13.81 -12.83 3.81
CA ILE A 142 -13.20 -11.81 2.93
C ILE A 142 -12.84 -12.38 1.55
N GLY A 143 -12.18 -13.53 1.49
CA GLY A 143 -11.82 -14.19 0.24
C GLY A 143 -13.05 -14.46 -0.64
N ASN A 144 -14.13 -15.01 -0.07
CA ASN A 144 -15.36 -15.31 -0.79
C ASN A 144 -16.17 -14.05 -1.14
N ASP A 145 -16.38 -13.15 -0.18
CA ASP A 145 -17.13 -11.91 -0.35
C ASP A 145 -16.48 -11.01 -1.40
N PHE A 146 -15.14 -11.03 -1.51
CA PHE A 146 -14.39 -10.25 -2.49
C PHE A 146 -14.27 -10.97 -3.84
N SER A 147 -14.49 -12.29 -3.89
CA SER A 147 -14.45 -13.09 -5.13
C SER A 147 -15.79 -13.23 -5.84
N HIS A 148 -16.90 -12.99 -5.14
CA HIS A 148 -18.25 -13.10 -5.67
C HIS A 148 -18.94 -11.73 -5.65
N GLU A 149 -19.63 -11.39 -6.75
CA GLU A 149 -20.57 -10.27 -6.75
C GLU A 149 -21.78 -10.68 -5.90
N GLU A 150 -22.13 -9.80 -4.95
CA GLU A 150 -23.26 -9.84 -4.01
C GLU A 150 -23.93 -11.20 -3.81
N ASN A 151 -23.57 -11.92 -2.74
CA ASN A 151 -24.41 -13.00 -2.21
C ASN A 151 -25.23 -12.46 -1.03
N PRO A 152 -26.50 -12.05 -1.22
CA PRO A 152 -27.29 -11.33 -0.23
C PRO A 152 -27.72 -12.19 0.98
N PHE A 153 -27.29 -13.45 1.08
CA PHE A 153 -27.80 -14.42 2.05
C PHE A 153 -26.85 -14.75 3.20
N LEU A 154 -25.66 -14.15 3.26
CA LEU A 154 -24.67 -14.39 4.32
C LEU A 154 -24.48 -13.16 5.21
N GLU A 155 -25.45 -12.86 6.09
CA GLU A 155 -25.27 -11.80 7.10
C GLU A 155 -24.69 -12.40 8.41
N PRO A 156 -23.74 -11.72 9.08
CA PRO A 156 -23.14 -10.42 8.75
C PRO A 156 -22.09 -10.50 7.63
N VAL A 157 -22.06 -9.48 6.76
CA VAL A 157 -21.08 -9.33 5.66
C VAL A 157 -19.99 -8.36 6.09
N PHE A 158 -18.72 -8.70 5.86
CA PHE A 158 -17.63 -7.75 6.03
C PHE A 158 -17.65 -6.74 4.89
N ASP A 159 -17.63 -5.45 5.23
CA ASP A 159 -17.65 -4.42 4.20
C ASP A 159 -16.38 -4.54 3.33
N LYS A 160 -16.54 -4.34 2.02
CA LYS A 160 -15.42 -4.26 1.08
C LYS A 160 -14.66 -2.95 1.31
N THR A 161 -13.83 -2.94 2.36
CA THR A 161 -13.00 -1.79 2.77
C THR A 161 -11.52 -2.14 2.77
N TYR A 162 -10.68 -1.13 2.58
CA TYR A 162 -9.22 -1.28 2.63
C TYR A 162 -8.76 -1.77 4.02
N GLU A 163 -9.40 -1.26 5.07
CA GLU A 163 -9.12 -1.59 6.46
C GLU A 163 -9.36 -3.10 6.70
N ASN A 164 -10.51 -3.62 6.26
CA ASN A 164 -10.81 -5.05 6.41
C ASN A 164 -9.76 -5.94 5.70
N VAL A 165 -9.24 -5.51 4.54
CA VAL A 165 -8.15 -6.21 3.84
C VAL A 165 -6.86 -6.20 4.64
N ILE A 166 -6.46 -5.05 5.17
CA ILE A 166 -5.25 -4.93 6.01
C ILE A 166 -5.34 -5.84 7.22
N TYR A 167 -6.50 -5.86 7.89
CA TYR A 167 -6.72 -6.76 9.02
C TYR A 167 -6.68 -8.24 8.63
N ALA A 168 -7.15 -8.58 7.43
CA ALA A 168 -7.04 -9.94 6.90
C ALA A 168 -5.57 -10.36 6.79
N LEU A 169 -4.73 -9.54 6.17
CA LEU A 169 -3.30 -9.83 6.01
C LEU A 169 -2.57 -9.93 7.35
N GLN A 170 -2.93 -9.09 8.32
CA GLN A 170 -2.40 -9.18 9.69
C GLN A 170 -2.74 -10.53 10.34
N CYS A 171 -4.01 -10.97 10.23
CA CYS A 171 -4.45 -12.27 10.72
C CYS A 171 -3.69 -13.41 10.02
N LEU A 172 -3.49 -13.32 8.69
CA LEU A 172 -2.76 -14.31 7.92
C LEU A 172 -1.28 -14.38 8.32
N GLN A 173 -0.61 -13.23 8.53
CA GLN A 173 0.79 -13.20 8.97
C GLN A 173 0.95 -13.91 10.31
N LYS A 174 0.06 -13.61 11.25
CA LYS A 174 0.05 -14.21 12.59
C LYS A 174 -0.17 -15.72 12.54
N TYR A 175 -1.11 -16.15 11.71
CA TYR A 175 -1.37 -17.56 11.45
C TYR A 175 -0.15 -18.29 10.88
N LEU A 176 0.50 -17.70 9.88
CA LEU A 176 1.68 -18.28 9.22
C LEU A 176 2.88 -18.39 10.15
N ARG A 177 3.13 -17.36 10.96
CA ARG A 177 4.18 -17.38 11.99
C ARG A 177 3.98 -18.54 12.95
N PHE A 178 2.74 -18.80 13.35
CA PHE A 178 2.44 -19.99 14.15
C PHE A 178 2.68 -21.29 13.38
N TYR A 179 2.11 -21.42 12.18
CA TYR A 179 2.20 -22.65 11.38
C TYR A 179 3.64 -23.10 11.13
N PHE A 180 4.50 -22.12 10.87
CA PHE A 180 5.93 -22.30 10.64
C PHE A 180 6.77 -22.27 11.92
N ASN A 181 6.15 -22.03 13.09
CA ASN A 181 6.80 -21.97 14.40
C ASN A 181 7.93 -20.93 14.46
N VAL A 182 7.66 -19.72 13.96
CA VAL A 182 8.60 -18.58 13.91
C VAL A 182 8.21 -17.53 14.96
N SER A 183 9.20 -17.05 15.73
CA SER A 183 8.97 -16.19 16.90
C SER A 183 8.67 -14.72 16.53
N LYS A 184 8.41 -13.85 17.53
CA LYS A 184 8.21 -12.39 17.34
C LYS A 184 9.54 -11.66 17.19
N GLU A 185 10.58 -12.25 17.76
CA GLU A 185 11.95 -11.79 17.70
C GLU A 185 12.51 -12.01 16.29
N ASP A 186 12.14 -13.12 15.63
CA ASP A 186 12.58 -13.45 14.27
C ASP A 186 11.77 -12.71 13.18
N VAL A 187 10.49 -12.42 13.47
CA VAL A 187 9.57 -11.82 12.50
C VAL A 187 8.81 -10.66 13.13
N PRO A 188 9.07 -9.42 12.67
CA PRO A 188 8.37 -8.25 13.19
C PRO A 188 6.87 -8.32 12.88
N PHE A 189 6.09 -7.60 13.68
CA PHE A 189 4.67 -7.45 13.41
C PHE A 189 4.41 -6.81 12.05
N PHE A 190 3.29 -7.20 11.44
CA PHE A 190 2.78 -6.63 10.20
C PHE A 190 2.83 -5.10 10.24
N ASN A 191 3.40 -4.52 9.19
CA ASN A 191 3.54 -3.09 9.02
C ASN A 191 3.00 -2.70 7.64
N GLU A 192 1.89 -1.97 7.64
CA GLU A 192 1.24 -1.48 6.43
C GLU A 192 2.15 -0.57 5.60
N ASP A 193 3.00 0.23 6.26
CA ASP A 193 3.90 1.16 5.59
C ASP A 193 5.09 0.47 4.91
N LYS A 194 5.34 -0.80 5.22
CA LYS A 194 6.36 -1.62 4.57
C LYS A 194 5.78 -2.54 3.50
N MET A 195 4.47 -2.51 3.28
CA MET A 195 3.86 -3.31 2.23
C MET A 195 4.36 -2.83 0.86
N PRO A 196 4.81 -3.73 -0.02
CA PRO A 196 5.11 -3.38 -1.39
C PRO A 196 3.86 -2.85 -2.11
N ILE A 197 4.07 -2.04 -3.15
CA ILE A 197 3.02 -1.43 -3.96
C ILE A 197 3.31 -1.82 -5.41
N GLY A 198 2.50 -2.66 -6.06
CA GLY A 198 2.79 -3.15 -7.40
C GLY A 198 4.21 -3.72 -7.49
N ASP A 199 5.03 -3.15 -8.38
CA ASP A 199 6.42 -3.55 -8.61
C ASP A 199 7.44 -2.76 -7.75
N TYR A 200 6.95 -2.05 -6.72
CA TYR A 200 7.74 -1.19 -5.84
C TYR A 200 7.96 -1.84 -4.46
N GLU A 201 9.22 -2.14 -4.13
CA GLU A 201 9.62 -2.49 -2.75
C GLU A 201 9.81 -1.21 -1.95
N ILE A 202 9.07 -1.07 -0.85
CA ILE A 202 9.15 0.12 0.00
C ILE A 202 10.38 0.06 0.90
N THR A 203 11.23 1.07 0.79
CA THR A 203 12.48 1.23 1.57
C THR A 203 12.36 2.26 2.68
N GLY A 204 11.39 3.17 2.58
CA GLY A 204 11.15 4.22 3.56
C GLY A 204 9.77 4.84 3.41
N VAL A 205 9.28 5.42 4.50
CA VAL A 205 8.01 6.16 4.57
C VAL A 205 8.23 7.42 5.39
N CYS A 206 7.63 8.52 4.98
CA CYS A 206 7.57 9.73 5.79
C CYS A 206 6.24 10.46 5.62
N ILE A 207 5.93 11.31 6.60
CA ILE A 207 4.94 12.38 6.40
C ILE A 207 5.70 13.52 5.73
N PRO A 208 5.32 13.92 4.50
CA PRO A 208 6.09 14.90 3.76
C PRO A 208 5.97 16.29 4.41
N ALA A 209 7.07 17.04 4.43
CA ALA A 209 7.10 18.39 5.02
C ALA A 209 6.09 19.35 4.34
N ASP A 210 5.77 19.11 3.07
CA ASP A 210 4.81 19.88 2.30
C ASP A 210 3.35 19.39 2.39
N ARG A 211 3.03 18.55 3.40
CA ARG A 211 1.68 17.99 3.61
C ARG A 211 0.60 19.06 3.70
N GLU A 212 0.83 20.16 4.42
CA GLU A 212 -0.19 21.22 4.57
C GLU A 212 -0.51 21.90 3.24
N ARG A 213 0.48 22.03 2.35
CA ARG A 213 0.34 22.66 1.04
C ARG A 213 -0.20 21.70 -0.02
N THR A 214 0.19 20.42 0.03
CA THR A 214 -0.10 19.43 -1.02
C THR A 214 -1.14 18.39 -0.62
N SER A 215 -1.62 18.42 0.62
CA SER A 215 -2.49 17.38 1.19
C SER A 215 -1.97 15.94 1.01
N CYS A 216 -0.67 15.75 0.76
CA CYS A 216 -0.05 14.44 0.68
C CYS A 216 0.06 13.85 2.09
N GLU A 217 -0.54 12.69 2.32
CA GLU A 217 -0.59 12.06 3.64
C GLU A 217 0.69 11.32 3.96
N LYS A 218 1.24 10.63 2.96
CA LYS A 218 2.43 9.80 3.06
C LYS A 218 3.24 9.88 1.77
N GLU A 219 4.56 9.90 1.92
CA GLU A 219 5.50 9.72 0.83
C GLU A 219 6.33 8.46 1.10
N TYR A 220 6.41 7.59 0.09
CA TYR A 220 7.18 6.36 0.15
C TYR A 220 8.39 6.46 -0.77
N THR A 221 9.55 6.05 -0.28
CA THR A 221 10.72 5.79 -1.11
C THR A 221 10.77 4.31 -1.44
N ALA A 222 10.95 3.96 -2.70
CA ALA A 222 10.89 2.58 -3.15
C ALA A 222 11.95 2.23 -4.18
N ASN A 223 12.29 0.94 -4.25
CA ASN A 223 13.03 0.36 -5.37
C ASN A 223 12.03 -0.26 -6.34
N ARG A 224 12.20 0.00 -7.64
CA ARG A 224 11.37 -0.60 -8.69
C ARG A 224 12.10 -1.80 -9.31
N TYR A 225 11.39 -2.92 -9.46
CA TYR A 225 11.90 -4.13 -10.10
C TYR A 225 11.17 -4.38 -11.43
N GLU A 226 11.90 -4.67 -12.51
CA GLU A 226 11.31 -5.25 -13.72
C GLU A 226 11.53 -6.76 -13.65
N ASP A 227 10.45 -7.50 -13.38
CA ASP A 227 10.44 -8.90 -12.95
C ASP A 227 11.25 -9.11 -11.66
N TYR A 228 10.58 -9.47 -10.57
CA TYR A 228 11.03 -9.63 -9.15
C TYR A 228 12.34 -10.41 -8.88
N ARG A 229 13.12 -10.77 -9.91
CA ARG A 229 14.36 -11.54 -9.90
C ARG A 229 15.58 -10.81 -10.46
N ILE A 230 15.46 -9.62 -11.05
CA ILE A 230 16.57 -8.90 -11.71
C ILE A 230 16.74 -7.53 -11.04
N GLU A 231 17.98 -7.11 -10.83
CA GLU A 231 18.43 -5.92 -10.09
C GLU A 231 17.49 -4.70 -10.18
N SER A 232 17.40 -3.91 -9.10
CA SER A 232 16.54 -2.72 -9.06
C SER A 232 16.84 -1.81 -10.26
N VAL A 233 15.85 -1.60 -11.12
CA VAL A 233 16.00 -0.82 -12.36
C VAL A 233 15.97 0.68 -12.08
N GLY A 234 15.39 1.09 -10.95
CA GLY A 234 15.36 2.49 -10.52
C GLY A 234 14.86 2.66 -9.09
N CYS A 235 14.92 3.90 -8.61
CA CYS A 235 14.22 4.31 -7.39
C CYS A 235 12.96 5.07 -7.77
N SER A 236 11.98 5.05 -6.89
CA SER A 236 10.72 5.76 -7.08
C SER A 236 10.29 6.47 -5.81
N VAL A 237 9.62 7.59 -5.99
CA VAL A 237 8.90 8.29 -4.94
C VAL A 237 7.42 8.12 -5.20
N ILE A 238 6.69 7.54 -4.25
CA ILE A 238 5.25 7.31 -4.34
C ILE A 238 4.56 8.21 -3.34
N ARG A 239 3.65 9.06 -3.82
CA ARG A 239 2.89 10.00 -2.99
C ARG A 239 1.45 9.52 -2.83
N GLN A 240 0.98 9.50 -1.58
CA GLN A 240 -0.37 9.10 -1.21
C GLN A 240 -1.23 10.32 -0.89
N TYR A 241 -2.38 10.41 -1.55
CA TYR A 241 -3.35 11.47 -1.36
C TYR A 241 -4.70 10.89 -0.93
N PRO A 242 -5.45 11.56 -0.05
CA PRO A 242 -6.78 11.08 0.31
C PRO A 242 -7.70 11.13 -0.90
N ARG A 243 -8.63 10.17 -0.96
CA ARG A 243 -9.64 10.11 -2.01
C ARG A 243 -10.76 11.09 -1.70
N THR A 244 -10.86 12.13 -2.54
CA THR A 244 -12.02 13.03 -2.61
C THR A 244 -12.40 13.21 -4.08
N ASP A 245 -13.68 13.44 -4.38
CA ASP A 245 -14.18 13.54 -5.76
C ASP A 245 -13.44 14.61 -6.59
N SER A 246 -13.00 15.69 -5.92
CA SER A 246 -12.21 16.78 -6.52
C SER A 246 -10.76 16.40 -6.85
N LYS A 247 -10.18 15.38 -6.21
CA LYS A 247 -8.75 15.03 -6.34
C LYS A 247 -8.45 14.08 -7.50
N ALA A 248 -9.39 13.27 -7.94
CA ALA A 248 -9.15 12.31 -9.03
C ALA A 248 -8.71 12.99 -10.34
N VAL A 249 -9.44 14.04 -10.74
CA VAL A 249 -9.13 14.83 -11.94
C VAL A 249 -7.83 15.60 -11.78
N PHE A 250 -7.56 16.07 -10.55
CA PHE A 250 -6.36 16.82 -10.23
C PHE A 250 -5.09 15.97 -10.35
N LEU A 251 -5.11 14.72 -9.87
CA LEU A 251 -3.92 13.86 -9.89
C LEU A 251 -3.51 13.41 -11.29
N ARG A 252 -4.46 13.35 -12.25
CA ARG A 252 -4.17 13.11 -13.68
C ARG A 252 -3.25 14.16 -14.31
N ARG A 253 -3.14 15.34 -13.69
CA ARG A 253 -2.21 16.38 -14.14
C ARG A 253 -0.74 15.97 -14.03
N ALA A 254 -0.38 15.12 -13.07
CA ALA A 254 1.02 14.75 -12.89
C ALA A 254 1.60 14.00 -14.11
N PRO A 255 0.98 12.91 -14.62
CA PRO A 255 1.43 12.28 -15.85
C PRO A 255 1.26 13.20 -17.08
N ASP A 256 0.20 14.00 -17.17
CA ASP A 256 0.00 14.92 -18.31
C ASP A 256 1.12 15.96 -18.41
N VAL A 257 1.52 16.55 -17.28
CA VAL A 257 2.62 17.52 -17.20
C VAL A 257 3.96 16.87 -17.47
N TYR A 258 4.19 15.65 -16.97
CA TYR A 258 5.38 14.88 -17.31
C TYR A 258 5.49 14.68 -18.83
N LEU A 259 4.41 14.24 -19.48
CA LEU A 259 4.38 14.02 -20.94
C LEU A 259 4.57 15.32 -21.72
N ALA A 260 3.94 16.41 -21.31
CA ALA A 260 4.12 17.72 -21.93
C ALA A 260 5.57 18.23 -21.78
N GLY A 261 6.25 17.86 -20.69
CA GLY A 261 7.60 18.26 -20.35
C GLY A 261 8.70 17.24 -20.66
N ASP A 262 8.42 16.14 -21.37
CA ASP A 262 9.33 14.99 -21.54
C ASP A 262 10.70 15.37 -22.16
N ASN A 263 10.74 16.45 -22.94
CA ASN A 263 11.96 16.98 -23.55
C ASN A 263 12.83 17.85 -22.62
N CYS A 264 12.42 18.11 -21.38
CA CYS A 264 13.10 19.05 -20.47
C CYS A 264 14.26 18.46 -19.66
N GLY A 265 14.87 17.37 -20.14
CA GLY A 265 16.15 16.86 -19.65
C GLY A 265 16.15 16.58 -18.14
N SER A 266 15.40 15.57 -17.72
CA SER A 266 15.24 15.20 -16.30
C SER A 266 15.74 13.78 -16.03
N LEU A 267 16.22 13.54 -14.80
CA LEU A 267 16.47 12.21 -14.24
C LEU A 267 15.18 11.38 -14.11
N LEU A 268 14.02 12.02 -14.19
CA LEU A 268 12.71 11.39 -14.15
C LEU A 268 12.49 10.54 -15.42
N ASN A 269 12.08 9.29 -15.21
CA ASN A 269 11.82 8.30 -16.25
C ASN A 269 10.32 8.17 -16.58
N LYS A 270 9.47 8.25 -15.55
CA LYS A 270 8.03 8.06 -15.70
C LYS A 270 7.27 8.68 -14.54
N VAL A 271 6.06 9.16 -14.80
CA VAL A 271 5.08 9.49 -13.77
C VAL A 271 3.81 8.69 -14.02
N THR A 272 3.33 7.97 -13.01
CA THR A 272 2.17 7.06 -13.17
C THR A 272 1.20 7.19 -11.99
N ILE A 273 -0.10 7.14 -12.27
CA ILE A 273 -1.11 6.92 -11.23
C ILE A 273 -1.26 5.41 -11.04
N LEU A 274 -0.91 4.90 -9.87
CA LEU A 274 -0.91 3.44 -9.62
C LEU A 274 -2.30 2.87 -9.34
N SER A 275 -3.34 3.72 -9.29
CA SER A 275 -4.65 3.34 -8.76
C SER A 275 -5.82 3.76 -9.64
N GLU A 276 -5.68 3.65 -10.96
CA GLU A 276 -6.73 4.06 -11.90
C GLU A 276 -7.98 3.15 -11.90
N GLY A 277 -7.91 1.98 -11.24
CA GLY A 277 -9.06 1.09 -11.03
C GLY A 277 -10.12 1.72 -10.13
N GLY A 278 -11.31 1.95 -10.68
CA GLY A 278 -12.40 2.78 -10.16
C GLY A 278 -13.10 2.34 -8.87
N HIS A 279 -12.43 1.67 -7.93
CA HIS A 279 -13.02 1.30 -6.64
C HIS A 279 -13.17 2.54 -5.76
N LYS A 280 -14.42 2.99 -5.56
CA LYS A 280 -14.75 4.16 -4.71
C LYS A 280 -14.39 3.91 -3.25
N GLU A 281 -14.29 2.65 -2.87
CA GLU A 281 -14.10 2.16 -1.51
C GLU A 281 -12.62 2.21 -1.07
N LYS A 282 -11.69 2.46 -2.00
CA LYS A 282 -10.27 2.69 -1.66
C LYS A 282 -10.09 4.12 -1.15
N PRO A 283 -9.55 4.36 0.06
CA PRO A 283 -9.56 5.69 0.67
C PRO A 283 -8.50 6.67 0.13
N PHE A 284 -7.64 6.25 -0.81
CA PHE A 284 -6.54 7.08 -1.30
C PHE A 284 -6.19 6.82 -2.78
N TYR A 285 -5.48 7.79 -3.35
CA TYR A 285 -4.79 7.73 -4.64
C TYR A 285 -3.28 7.64 -4.45
N LEU A 286 -2.59 7.05 -5.42
CA LEU A 286 -1.14 6.93 -5.44
C LEU A 286 -0.56 7.47 -6.74
N VAL A 287 0.41 8.38 -6.65
CA VAL A 287 1.19 8.90 -7.78
C VAL A 287 2.64 8.47 -7.60
N ALA A 288 3.19 7.75 -8.56
CA ALA A 288 4.57 7.30 -8.58
C ALA A 288 5.42 8.14 -9.54
N TYR A 289 6.58 8.57 -9.07
CA TYR A 289 7.64 9.23 -9.83
C TYR A 289 8.83 8.28 -9.90
N ASP A 290 9.09 7.72 -11.09
CA ASP A 290 10.18 6.78 -11.32
C ASP A 290 11.41 7.53 -11.83
N PHE A 291 12.57 7.26 -11.24
CA PHE A 291 13.84 7.83 -11.67
C PHE A 291 14.64 6.80 -12.48
N ARG A 292 15.41 7.27 -13.48
CA ARG A 292 16.28 6.41 -14.30
C ARG A 292 17.41 5.75 -13.50
N THR A 293 17.81 6.39 -12.41
CA THR A 293 18.84 5.90 -11.49
C THR A 293 18.43 6.25 -10.05
N LYS A 294 19.20 5.78 -9.06
CA LYS A 294 18.92 6.05 -7.65
C LYS A 294 19.02 7.54 -7.35
N ALA A 295 17.87 8.18 -7.21
CA ALA A 295 17.74 9.59 -6.85
C ALA A 295 17.59 9.77 -5.34
N SER A 296 18.02 10.92 -4.83
CA SER A 296 17.84 11.35 -3.44
C SER A 296 17.23 12.75 -3.41
N LEU A 297 16.44 13.02 -2.36
CA LEU A 297 15.90 14.35 -2.11
C LEU A 297 17.06 15.32 -1.84
N LEU A 298 17.03 16.48 -2.48
CA LEU A 298 18.01 17.53 -2.25
C LEU A 298 17.94 18.01 -0.80
N ASN A 299 19.06 17.91 -0.08
CA ASN A 299 19.13 18.23 1.33
C ASN A 299 20.41 19.03 1.66
N THR A 300 20.41 19.66 2.84
CA THR A 300 21.49 20.53 3.29
C THR A 300 22.83 19.79 3.40
N GLU A 301 22.82 18.55 3.90
CA GLU A 301 24.04 17.75 4.05
C GLU A 301 24.76 17.57 2.70
N PHE A 302 24.04 17.12 1.68
CA PHE A 302 24.59 17.00 0.33
C PHE A 302 25.07 18.35 -0.22
N LEU A 303 24.27 19.41 -0.11
CA LEU A 303 24.66 20.75 -0.58
C LEU A 303 25.92 21.29 0.10
N THR A 304 26.13 20.97 1.38
CA THR A 304 27.34 21.38 2.11
C THR A 304 28.58 20.58 1.70
N SER A 305 28.41 19.34 1.24
CA SER A 305 29.49 18.49 0.72
C SER A 305 30.01 18.91 -0.66
N LEU A 306 29.22 19.69 -1.41
CA LEU A 306 29.57 20.11 -2.77
C LEU A 306 30.52 21.31 -2.78
N SER A 307 31.38 21.34 -3.80
CA SER A 307 32.16 22.53 -4.14
C SER A 307 31.24 23.69 -4.54
N PHE A 308 31.75 24.93 -4.49
CA PHE A 308 30.98 26.08 -4.98
C PHE A 308 30.60 25.94 -6.46
N GLU A 309 31.52 25.42 -7.28
CA GLU A 309 31.28 25.18 -8.71
C GLU A 309 30.18 24.14 -8.94
N ASP A 310 30.20 23.02 -8.20
CA ASP A 310 29.15 21.99 -8.31
C ASP A 310 27.78 22.51 -7.86
N ARG A 311 27.74 23.36 -6.82
CA ARG A 311 26.50 24.03 -6.41
C ARG A 311 25.96 24.95 -7.51
N LEU A 312 26.82 25.72 -8.17
CA LEU A 312 26.40 26.56 -9.30
C LEU A 312 25.86 25.73 -10.47
N LYS A 313 26.53 24.62 -10.83
CA LYS A 313 26.06 23.71 -11.88
C LYS A 313 24.71 23.09 -11.53
N LEU A 314 24.52 22.70 -10.27
CA LEU A 314 23.25 22.17 -9.79
C LEU A 314 22.12 23.22 -9.89
N CYS A 315 22.38 24.45 -9.45
CA CYS A 315 21.42 25.55 -9.58
C CYS A 315 21.08 25.84 -11.04
N LEU A 316 22.08 25.88 -11.92
CA LEU A 316 21.89 26.08 -13.35
C LEU A 316 21.02 24.97 -13.96
N SER A 317 21.29 23.71 -13.62
CA SER A 317 20.51 22.57 -14.12
C SER A 317 19.02 22.67 -13.75
N TYR A 318 18.68 22.98 -12.49
CA TYR A 318 17.28 23.19 -12.10
C TYR A 318 16.66 24.40 -12.80
N ALA A 319 17.41 25.49 -12.98
CA ALA A 319 16.95 26.68 -13.67
C ALA A 319 16.68 26.40 -15.17
N GLU A 320 17.52 25.60 -15.81
CA GLU A 320 17.35 25.16 -17.21
C GLU A 320 16.11 24.28 -17.38
N THR A 321 15.88 23.32 -16.47
CA THR A 321 14.64 22.52 -16.48
C THR A 321 13.40 23.41 -16.36
N MET A 322 13.41 24.40 -15.46
CA MET A 322 12.30 25.34 -15.32
C MET A 322 12.14 26.27 -16.53
N ALA A 323 13.25 26.73 -17.10
CA ALA A 323 13.22 27.52 -18.34
C ALA A 323 12.62 26.70 -19.49
N CYS A 324 12.96 25.41 -19.60
CA CYS A 324 12.37 24.52 -20.58
C CYS A 324 10.86 24.36 -20.37
N PHE A 325 10.39 24.17 -19.12
CA PHE A 325 8.97 24.13 -18.81
C PHE A 325 8.24 25.42 -19.20
N HIS A 326 8.81 26.59 -18.88
CA HIS A 326 8.19 27.88 -19.21
C HIS A 326 8.20 28.20 -20.71
N ASN A 327 9.22 27.73 -21.45
CA ASN A 327 9.37 27.98 -22.89
C ASN A 327 8.78 26.87 -23.77
N ASN A 328 8.09 25.89 -23.17
CA ASN A 328 7.34 24.87 -23.91
C ASN A 328 6.23 25.55 -24.76
N SER A 329 5.83 24.93 -25.87
CA SER A 329 4.75 25.43 -26.72
C SER A 329 3.44 25.62 -25.95
N SER A 330 3.20 24.77 -24.95
CA SER A 330 2.21 24.97 -23.90
C SER A 330 2.94 25.21 -22.57
N PRO A 331 3.17 26.48 -22.15
CA PRO A 331 3.97 26.78 -20.97
C PRO A 331 3.50 26.05 -19.71
N ILE A 332 4.43 25.43 -19.00
CA ILE A 332 4.18 24.63 -17.81
C ILE A 332 4.68 25.39 -16.58
N TYR A 333 3.80 25.62 -15.61
CA TYR A 333 4.13 26.25 -14.33
C TYR A 333 4.02 25.24 -13.20
N HIS A 334 5.12 24.97 -12.47
CA HIS A 334 5.14 23.99 -11.37
C HIS A 334 4.23 24.37 -10.18
N ARG A 335 4.12 25.68 -9.89
CA ARG A 335 3.33 26.31 -8.81
C ARG A 335 3.66 25.92 -7.36
N VAL A 336 4.41 24.85 -7.11
CA VAL A 336 4.84 24.43 -5.75
C VAL A 336 6.34 24.16 -5.64
N PHE A 337 7.16 24.81 -6.48
CA PHE A 337 8.60 24.58 -6.49
C PHE A 337 9.25 24.96 -5.15
N SER A 338 10.04 24.04 -4.59
CA SER A 338 10.73 24.13 -3.30
C SER A 338 11.81 23.05 -3.21
N ALA A 339 12.61 23.04 -2.14
CA ALA A 339 13.59 21.97 -1.93
C ALA A 339 12.94 20.58 -1.92
N ASP A 340 11.71 20.47 -1.41
CA ASP A 340 10.98 19.20 -1.27
C ASP A 340 10.59 18.54 -2.60
N CYS A 341 10.69 19.24 -3.73
CA CYS A 341 10.44 18.66 -5.06
C CYS A 341 11.72 18.45 -5.88
N ALA A 342 12.88 18.85 -5.35
CA ALA A 342 14.16 18.78 -6.05
C ALA A 342 14.90 17.50 -5.67
N TYR A 343 15.19 16.66 -6.67
CA TYR A 343 15.90 15.40 -6.52
C TYR A 343 17.18 15.42 -7.34
N TYR A 344 18.18 14.67 -6.89
CA TYR A 344 19.46 14.54 -7.57
C TYR A 344 19.95 13.09 -7.59
N ALA A 345 20.81 12.76 -8.55
CA ALA A 345 21.64 11.56 -8.53
C ALA A 345 23.09 11.96 -8.75
N ASP A 346 23.96 11.63 -7.79
CA ASP A 346 25.40 11.85 -7.91
C ASP A 346 26.02 10.67 -8.67
N GLU A 347 26.28 10.88 -9.96
CA GLU A 347 26.87 9.90 -10.86
C GLU A 347 28.31 10.26 -11.25
N ARG A 348 28.99 11.07 -10.43
CA ARG A 348 30.40 11.43 -10.66
C ARG A 348 31.31 10.22 -10.67
N ASN A 349 31.03 9.21 -9.84
CA ASN A 349 31.74 7.92 -9.85
C ASN A 349 31.59 7.14 -11.18
N LYS A 350 30.61 7.51 -12.02
CA LYS A 350 30.39 6.93 -13.35
C LYS A 350 30.81 7.90 -14.48
N ASN A 351 31.52 8.98 -14.15
CA ASN A 351 31.89 10.07 -15.07
C ASN A 351 30.68 10.76 -15.74
N ARG A 352 29.52 10.80 -15.08
CA ARG A 352 28.27 11.39 -15.62
C ARG A 352 27.82 12.67 -14.91
N GLY A 353 28.57 13.15 -13.92
CA GLY A 353 28.24 14.37 -13.17
C GLY A 353 27.06 14.17 -12.21
N ILE A 354 26.36 15.26 -11.88
CA ILE A 354 25.17 15.26 -11.02
C ILE A 354 23.94 15.48 -11.91
N SER A 355 23.03 14.51 -11.93
CA SER A 355 21.77 14.59 -12.65
C SER A 355 20.67 15.12 -11.72
N THR A 356 19.70 15.86 -12.25
CA THR A 356 18.62 16.47 -11.46
C THR A 356 17.23 16.05 -11.94
N ALA A 357 16.25 16.10 -11.03
CA ALA A 357 14.84 15.93 -11.35
C ALA A 357 13.97 16.86 -10.48
N ILE A 358 12.84 17.27 -11.05
CA ILE A 358 11.77 17.98 -10.36
C ILE A 358 10.54 17.07 -10.38
N ILE A 359 9.88 16.90 -9.24
CA ILE A 359 8.66 16.10 -9.09
C ILE A 359 7.54 16.93 -8.45
N LYS A 360 6.37 16.33 -8.16
CA LYS A 360 5.17 16.99 -7.58
C LYS A 360 4.39 17.85 -8.59
N PHE A 361 4.18 17.28 -9.77
CA PHE A 361 3.48 17.91 -10.89
C PHE A 361 1.95 17.92 -10.77
N GLU A 362 1.37 17.34 -9.71
CA GLU A 362 -0.09 17.36 -9.51
C GLU A 362 -0.61 18.81 -9.45
N TYR A 363 0.20 19.71 -8.87
CA TYR A 363 -0.09 21.12 -8.73
C TYR A 363 0.36 21.97 -9.93
N ALA A 364 0.99 21.39 -10.94
CA ALA A 364 1.42 22.17 -12.08
C ALA A 364 0.22 22.66 -12.92
N LYS A 365 0.47 23.65 -13.77
CA LYS A 365 -0.50 24.23 -14.72
C LYS A 365 0.12 24.26 -16.12
N ILE A 366 -0.60 23.73 -17.09
CA ILE A 366 -0.31 23.90 -18.51
C ILE A 366 -1.13 25.10 -19.00
N ALA A 367 -0.50 26.09 -19.62
CA ALA A 367 -1.11 27.39 -19.92
C ALA A 367 -2.10 27.39 -21.11
N ASP A 368 -2.35 26.24 -21.72
CA ASP A 368 -3.20 26.06 -22.89
C ASP A 368 -4.71 26.08 -22.56
N GLY A 369 -5.17 27.12 -21.86
CA GLY A 369 -6.57 27.57 -21.86
C GLY A 369 -7.66 26.64 -21.32
N ARG A 370 -7.38 25.38 -20.96
CA ARG A 370 -8.39 24.39 -20.55
C ARG A 370 -8.30 23.91 -19.10
N THR A 371 -7.34 24.39 -18.31
CA THR A 371 -7.14 23.91 -16.94
C THR A 371 -7.43 24.99 -15.89
N GLU A 372 -8.43 24.72 -15.05
CA GLU A 372 -8.81 25.59 -13.94
C GLU A 372 -7.65 25.80 -12.95
N THR A 373 -7.52 27.04 -12.51
CA THR A 373 -6.62 27.49 -11.44
C THR A 373 -7.16 26.98 -10.11
N VAL A 374 -6.53 25.95 -9.55
CA VAL A 374 -6.81 25.52 -8.17
C VAL A 374 -5.64 25.93 -7.29
N ILE A 375 -5.79 27.07 -6.61
CA ILE A 375 -5.25 27.26 -5.26
C ILE A 375 -6.49 27.38 -4.40
N GLY A 376 -6.87 26.30 -3.72
CA GLY A 376 -7.93 26.34 -2.72
C GLY A 376 -7.42 27.08 -1.48
N ASN A 377 -8.15 28.13 -1.09
CA ASN A 377 -8.07 28.90 0.15
C ASN A 377 -7.05 28.39 1.21
N GLN A 378 -5.89 29.03 1.31
CA GLN A 378 -5.22 29.14 2.61
C GLN A 378 -5.96 30.18 3.46
N PRO A 379 -6.14 29.96 4.78
CA PRO A 379 -6.61 31.02 5.66
C PRO A 379 -5.60 32.18 5.62
N ALA A 380 -6.11 33.40 5.45
CA ALA A 380 -5.38 34.64 5.25
C ALA A 380 -4.56 35.14 6.47
N ASN A 381 -3.92 34.24 7.23
CA ASN A 381 -3.24 34.57 8.50
C ASN A 381 -1.73 34.29 8.47
N LEU A 382 -1.06 34.49 7.32
CA LEU A 382 0.43 34.46 7.25
C LEU A 382 1.08 35.80 6.88
N PHE A 383 0.29 36.86 6.74
CA PHE A 383 0.81 38.24 6.77
C PHE A 383 0.25 38.92 8.01
N GLY A 384 1.14 39.18 8.98
CA GLY A 384 0.82 39.94 10.17
C GLY A 384 0.15 41.25 9.76
N LYS A 385 -0.98 41.54 10.41
CA LYS A 385 -1.50 42.91 10.44
C LYS A 385 -0.40 43.78 11.03
N ASN A 386 0.22 44.62 10.20
CA ASN A 386 0.79 45.86 10.69
C ASN A 386 -0.39 46.69 11.17
N ASP A 387 -0.67 46.58 12.47
CA ASP A 387 -1.45 47.59 13.18
C ASP A 387 -0.56 48.85 13.23
N ASP A 388 -0.75 49.73 12.26
CA ASP A 388 -0.38 51.13 12.39
C ASP A 388 -1.14 51.70 13.60
N LYS A 389 -0.40 51.91 14.69
CA LYS A 389 -0.79 52.83 15.77
C LYS A 389 0.39 53.74 16.12
N ARG A 390 0.19 54.99 15.67
CA ARG A 390 0.83 56.27 16.02
C ARG A 390 2.07 56.65 15.24
#